data_AF-A0A5M9MYD2-F1
#
_entry.id   AF-A0A5M9MYD2-F1
#
_cell.length_a   1.000
_cell.length_b   1.000
_cell.length_c   1.000
_cell.angle_alpha   90.00
_cell.angle_beta   90.00
_cell.angle_gamma   90.00
#
_symmetry.space_group_name_H-M   'P 1'
#
loop_
_entity.id
_entity.type
_entity.pdbx_description
1 polymer ?
#
loop_
_entity_poly.entity_id
_entity_poly.type
_entity_poly.pdbx_seq_one_letter_code
_entity_poly.pdbx_strand_id
1 'polypeptide(L)'
;MPDILSLARLTPRGMMFVTKRVISTSWLHSEQASDSMLRRNGKQPTGQNEWGDWCNVKGTGFGARPTTDTGDELVDAFVRVKSSEESDGTSDTSAKRYDAHCGLGSTLQPAPEAGIWLQSYLEQQVDSANPPLYWKDWFISSRGNEYFCEIDEEYLTDRFNLTGLNTEVPYYQYALDLVTDVFDLDADDDLREQIEKSARHLYGLVHARYIITTRGLSKMVDKYKRGDFGKCPRVVCEGHPLLPMGQHDIPNMSTVRLYCAKCEDIYNPKSSRHAAIDGAYFGTSFHSMLFQVYPALIPEKSVRRYEPRIYGFRVHATAALARWQDQYREEKKACLREAGIEIKYAEDTEEEEELEDDDEDEEQAVEAKEEKSLGDAASGRMDLGN
;
A
#
# COMPACT_ATOMS: atom_id res chain seq x y z
N MET A 1 14.46 -12.63 48.87
CA MET A 1 14.61 -11.70 47.74
C MET A 1 13.32 -10.90 47.67
N PRO A 2 13.29 -9.64 48.13
CA PRO A 2 12.07 -8.85 48.09
C PRO A 2 12.02 -7.94 46.85
N ASP A 3 10.79 -7.62 46.48
CA ASP A 3 10.28 -6.96 45.28
C ASP A 3 10.99 -5.66 44.85
N ILE A 4 11.36 -5.60 43.56
CA ILE A 4 11.87 -4.41 42.86
C ILE A 4 10.71 -3.52 42.33
N LEU A 5 9.45 -3.95 42.43
CA LEU A 5 8.28 -3.29 41.83
C LEU A 5 7.73 -2.07 42.59
N SER A 6 8.37 -1.57 43.65
CA SER A 6 7.73 -0.55 44.53
C SER A 6 8.13 0.91 44.36
N LEU A 7 8.90 1.31 43.33
CA LEU A 7 9.49 2.66 43.30
C LEU A 7 9.27 3.50 42.02
N ALA A 8 8.17 3.29 41.30
CA ALA A 8 7.73 4.22 40.27
C ALA A 8 6.63 5.16 40.80
N ARG A 9 7.03 6.28 41.42
CA ARG A 9 6.15 7.47 41.54
C ARG A 9 6.67 8.54 40.60
N LEU A 10 5.86 8.89 39.60
CA LEU A 10 6.05 10.04 38.73
C LEU A 10 6.22 11.29 39.60
N THR A 11 7.39 11.93 39.53
CA THR A 11 7.59 13.28 40.06
C THR A 11 7.91 14.23 38.92
N PRO A 12 7.47 15.52 38.98
CA PRO A 12 7.48 16.41 37.82
C PRO A 12 8.85 17.04 37.51
N ARG A 13 9.94 16.51 38.07
CA ARG A 13 11.30 17.00 37.87
C ARG A 13 12.23 15.79 37.85
N GLY A 14 13.00 15.68 36.79
CA GLY A 14 13.62 14.43 36.36
C GLY A 14 14.67 13.80 37.28
N MET A 15 15.17 12.69 36.72
CA MET A 15 16.28 11.80 37.09
C MET A 15 16.02 10.72 38.16
N MET A 16 16.24 9.46 37.74
CA MET A 16 17.07 8.52 38.50
C MET A 16 17.69 7.44 37.61
N PHE A 17 19.00 7.23 37.77
CA PHE A 17 19.81 6.12 37.24
C PHE A 17 19.81 4.93 38.24
N VAL A 18 20.14 3.72 37.72
CA VAL A 18 20.98 2.62 38.30
C VAL A 18 20.40 1.28 37.79
N THR A 19 21.06 0.54 36.88
CA THR A 19 22.01 -0.57 37.20
C THR A 19 23.14 -0.74 36.15
N LYS A 20 24.17 -1.52 36.52
CA LYS A 20 25.48 -1.66 35.86
C LYS A 20 25.46 -2.40 34.50
N ARG A 21 25.23 -1.69 33.39
CA ARG A 21 25.82 -1.90 32.02
C ARG A 21 25.01 -1.18 30.91
N VAL A 22 24.52 0.03 31.16
CA VAL A 22 23.93 0.85 30.08
C VAL A 22 25.03 1.49 29.23
N ILE A 23 25.60 0.81 28.22
CA ILE A 23 26.26 1.43 27.05
C ILE A 23 26.36 0.40 25.89
N SER A 24 25.68 0.62 24.76
CA SER A 24 26.16 0.10 23.46
C SER A 24 26.93 1.21 22.77
N THR A 25 28.26 1.15 22.91
CA THR A 25 29.24 1.87 22.10
C THR A 25 29.84 0.83 21.17
N SER A 26 29.47 0.84 19.90
CA SER A 26 30.29 0.16 18.90
C SER A 26 31.54 1.01 18.63
N TRP A 27 32.56 0.75 19.46
CA TRP A 27 34.00 0.92 19.22
C TRP A 27 34.67 2.30 19.46
N LEU A 28 35.17 2.44 20.70
CA LEU A 28 36.46 3.00 21.17
C LEU A 28 36.81 4.51 21.01
N HIS A 29 36.94 5.11 22.20
CA HIS A 29 37.70 6.31 22.64
C HIS A 29 36.99 7.66 22.74
N SER A 30 37.12 8.20 23.96
CA SER A 30 36.84 9.54 24.46
C SER A 30 35.41 9.84 24.94
N GLU A 31 35.36 10.36 26.16
CA GLU A 31 34.21 10.76 26.94
C GLU A 31 33.38 11.82 26.19
N GLN A 32 32.26 11.43 25.55
CA GLN A 32 31.08 12.29 25.25
C GLN A 32 29.98 11.56 24.44
N ALA A 33 29.85 10.24 24.54
CA ALA A 33 28.85 9.47 23.79
C ALA A 33 27.85 8.79 24.73
N SER A 34 26.81 9.51 25.20
CA SER A 34 25.79 8.88 26.06
C SER A 34 24.38 9.48 26.01
N ASP A 35 23.94 10.10 24.90
CA ASP A 35 22.57 10.67 24.87
C ASP A 35 21.80 10.61 23.53
N SER A 36 22.40 10.16 22.42
CA SER A 36 21.85 10.44 21.07
C SER A 36 21.34 9.23 20.27
N MET A 37 21.57 7.99 20.71
CA MET A 37 21.53 6.83 19.80
C MET A 37 20.15 6.28 19.43
N LEU A 38 19.06 6.62 20.15
CA LEU A 38 17.71 6.15 19.81
C LEU A 38 16.75 7.27 19.36
N ARG A 39 16.97 8.52 19.79
CA ARG A 39 16.10 9.65 19.40
C ARG A 39 16.25 10.00 17.91
N ARG A 40 17.43 9.79 17.32
CA ARG A 40 17.78 10.31 16.00
C ARG A 40 18.09 9.24 14.95
N ASN A 41 17.96 7.97 15.31
CA ASN A 41 18.45 6.84 14.53
C ASN A 41 17.37 6.12 13.70
N GLY A 42 16.15 6.67 13.63
CA GLY A 42 15.12 6.14 12.74
C GLY A 42 15.48 6.33 11.26
N LYS A 43 16.19 7.40 10.94
CA LYS A 43 16.57 7.72 9.57
C LYS A 43 18.09 7.84 9.46
N GLN A 44 18.66 6.94 8.66
CA GLN A 44 20.08 6.91 8.31
C GLN A 44 20.21 6.86 6.77
N PRO A 45 21.14 7.61 6.16
CA PRO A 45 22.02 8.60 6.78
C PRO A 45 21.24 9.84 7.28
N THR A 46 21.73 10.44 8.36
CA THR A 46 21.22 11.73 8.86
C THR A 46 21.67 12.89 7.96
N GLY A 47 21.15 14.10 8.17
CA GLY A 47 21.63 15.31 7.50
C GLY A 47 22.93 15.91 8.08
N GLN A 48 23.68 15.12 8.87
CA GLN A 48 24.99 15.53 9.39
C GLN A 48 26.00 15.58 8.24
N ASN A 49 26.80 16.64 8.19
CA ASN A 49 27.94 16.70 7.26
C ASN A 49 29.18 16.08 7.90
N GLU A 50 29.31 16.24 9.22
CA GLU A 50 30.41 15.70 10.01
C GLU A 50 29.90 15.01 11.28
N TRP A 51 30.68 14.07 11.83
CA TRP A 51 30.34 13.36 13.05
C TRP A 51 30.13 14.29 14.26
N GLY A 52 30.79 15.45 14.26
CA GLY A 52 30.67 16.49 15.29
C GLY A 52 29.40 17.32 15.20
N ASP A 53 28.55 17.16 14.18
CA ASP A 53 27.31 17.93 14.01
C ASP A 53 26.22 17.38 14.92
N TRP A 54 26.24 17.69 16.22
CA TRP A 54 25.36 17.07 17.20
C TRP A 54 24.09 17.85 17.53
N CYS A 55 24.00 19.14 17.17
CA CYS A 55 22.92 20.02 17.63
C CYS A 55 21.75 20.08 16.64
N ASN A 56 20.51 19.80 17.09
CA ASN A 56 19.27 19.95 16.31
C ASN A 56 19.37 19.47 14.85
N VAL A 57 19.93 18.29 14.65
CA VAL A 57 20.39 17.81 13.33
C VAL A 57 19.23 17.64 12.34
N LYS A 58 19.39 18.13 11.11
CA LYS A 58 18.40 17.95 10.05
C LYS A 58 18.30 16.50 9.58
N GLY A 59 17.11 16.09 9.16
CA GLY A 59 16.86 14.76 8.60
C GLY A 59 16.97 13.60 9.59
N THR A 60 16.98 13.85 10.90
CA THR A 60 16.92 12.79 11.92
C THR A 60 15.48 12.37 12.19
N GLY A 61 15.29 11.09 12.48
CA GLY A 61 13.99 10.50 12.83
C GLY A 61 14.04 9.70 14.13
N PHE A 62 12.89 9.53 14.79
CA PHE A 62 12.80 8.64 15.94
C PHE A 62 13.18 7.21 15.59
N GLY A 63 14.12 6.63 16.33
CA GLY A 63 14.46 5.22 16.24
C GLY A 63 13.50 4.32 17.02
N ALA A 64 13.92 3.07 17.19
CA ALA A 64 13.22 2.04 17.95
C ALA A 64 12.58 2.58 19.25
N ARG A 65 11.36 2.10 19.54
CA ARG A 65 10.69 2.41 20.80
C ARG A 65 11.51 1.86 21.97
N PRO A 66 11.45 2.46 23.16
CA PRO A 66 12.10 1.89 24.33
C PRO A 66 11.70 0.42 24.51
N THR A 67 12.68 -0.47 24.63
CA THR A 67 12.47 -1.93 24.70
C THR A 67 13.63 -2.59 25.42
N THR A 68 13.36 -3.69 26.12
CA THR A 68 14.37 -4.60 26.67
C THR A 68 14.75 -5.71 25.68
N ASP A 69 13.97 -5.89 24.61
CA ASP A 69 14.28 -6.82 23.51
C ASP A 69 15.17 -6.12 22.47
N THR A 70 16.48 -6.21 22.67
CA THR A 70 17.48 -5.49 21.88
C THR A 70 18.12 -6.35 20.79
N GLY A 71 17.93 -7.68 20.85
CA GLY A 71 18.60 -8.65 19.98
C GLY A 71 20.10 -8.80 20.21
N ASP A 72 20.67 -8.17 21.25
CA ASP A 72 22.09 -8.21 21.60
C ASP A 72 22.25 -8.58 23.08
N GLU A 73 22.98 -9.65 23.36
CA GLU A 73 23.25 -10.15 24.73
C GLU A 73 23.99 -9.13 25.61
N LEU A 74 24.60 -8.09 25.00
CA LEU A 74 25.33 -7.04 25.70
C LEU A 74 24.49 -5.79 25.99
N VAL A 75 23.27 -5.69 25.46
CA VAL A 75 22.43 -4.50 25.59
C VAL A 75 21.18 -4.82 26.38
N ASP A 76 21.13 -4.32 27.63
CA ASP A 76 20.01 -4.60 28.55
C ASP A 76 18.69 -3.94 28.11
N ALA A 77 18.77 -2.72 27.55
CA ALA A 77 17.59 -1.99 27.10
C ALA A 77 17.96 -0.82 26.17
N PHE A 78 17.01 -0.48 25.31
CA PHE A 78 16.95 0.78 24.59
C PHE A 78 16.01 1.74 25.33
N VAL A 79 16.48 2.96 25.64
CA VAL A 79 15.69 3.99 26.33
C VAL A 79 15.85 5.35 25.65
N ARG A 80 14.79 6.18 25.71
CA ARG A 80 14.82 7.59 25.29
C ARG A 80 15.08 8.44 26.53
N VAL A 81 16.30 8.99 26.63
CA VAL A 81 16.75 9.72 27.82
C VAL A 81 16.30 11.19 27.80
N LYS A 82 16.27 11.82 26.63
CA LYS A 82 15.83 13.20 26.43
C LYS A 82 14.49 13.28 25.70
N SER A 83 13.63 14.18 26.15
CA SER A 83 12.38 14.49 25.46
C SER A 83 12.69 14.98 24.04
N SER A 84 11.92 14.50 23.09
CA SER A 84 12.14 14.74 21.66
C SER A 84 11.84 16.15 21.19
N GLU A 85 11.29 16.93 22.09
CA GLU A 85 10.63 18.20 21.84
C GLU A 85 11.57 19.33 22.28
N GLU A 86 12.62 19.01 23.03
CA GLU A 86 13.61 19.94 23.53
C GLU A 86 14.76 20.15 22.54
N SER A 87 15.09 21.44 22.35
CA SER A 87 16.28 21.85 21.62
C SER A 87 17.56 21.39 22.32
N ASP A 88 18.56 21.05 21.50
CA ASP A 88 19.92 20.72 21.95
C ASP A 88 20.73 21.98 22.27
N GLY A 89 20.38 23.12 21.66
CA GLY A 89 21.04 24.41 21.83
C GLY A 89 20.55 25.43 20.82
N THR A 90 20.86 26.71 21.07
CA THR A 90 20.32 27.81 20.26
C THR A 90 21.13 28.11 19.02
N SER A 91 20.44 28.51 17.95
CA SER A 91 21.08 29.04 16.73
C SER A 91 21.38 30.54 16.82
N ASP A 92 21.00 31.22 17.91
CA ASP A 92 21.28 32.65 18.11
C ASP A 92 22.73 32.85 18.58
N THR A 93 23.57 33.36 17.68
CA THR A 93 24.99 33.66 17.94
C THR A 93 25.23 34.67 19.06
N SER A 94 24.22 35.46 19.46
CA SER A 94 24.32 36.43 20.54
C SER A 94 23.99 35.85 21.92
N ALA A 95 23.48 34.63 21.98
CA ALA A 95 23.08 33.98 23.23
C ALA A 95 24.29 33.60 24.10
N LYS A 96 24.13 33.72 25.42
CA LYS A 96 25.20 33.46 26.40
C LYS A 96 25.71 32.01 26.39
N ARG A 97 24.86 31.07 25.97
CA ARG A 97 25.17 29.62 25.88
C ARG A 97 25.23 29.14 24.42
N TYR A 98 25.48 30.04 23.48
CA TYR A 98 25.64 29.66 22.08
C TYR A 98 26.81 28.70 21.89
N ASP A 99 26.58 27.66 21.09
CA ASP A 99 27.59 26.71 20.63
C ASP A 99 27.68 26.77 19.10
N ALA A 100 28.90 26.79 18.56
CA ALA A 100 29.13 26.90 17.11
C ALA A 100 28.49 25.74 16.34
N HIS A 101 28.40 24.55 16.94
CA HIS A 101 27.75 23.39 16.33
C HIS A 101 26.25 23.60 16.12
N CYS A 102 25.59 24.48 16.89
CA CYS A 102 24.18 24.80 16.71
C CYS A 102 23.91 25.81 15.59
N GLY A 103 24.94 26.49 15.08
CA GLY A 103 24.85 27.41 13.95
C GLY A 103 25.18 26.79 12.58
N LEU A 104 25.49 25.51 12.50
CA LEU A 104 25.90 24.85 11.25
C LEU A 104 24.73 24.67 10.26
N GLY A 105 25.02 24.56 8.97
CA GLY A 105 23.99 24.36 7.93
C GLY A 105 23.22 23.04 8.08
N SER A 106 23.85 22.04 8.71
CA SER A 106 23.27 20.74 9.07
C SER A 106 22.30 20.79 10.25
N THR A 107 22.17 21.94 10.95
CA THR A 107 21.25 22.12 12.07
C THR A 107 19.97 22.82 11.65
N LEU A 108 18.88 22.51 12.35
CA LEU A 108 17.60 23.19 12.20
C LEU A 108 17.67 24.59 12.81
N GLN A 109 17.27 25.59 12.04
CA GLN A 109 17.29 27.00 12.43
C GLN A 109 15.96 27.66 12.01
N PRO A 110 15.40 28.57 12.82
CA PRO A 110 15.91 29.01 14.12
C PRO A 110 15.65 27.97 15.24
N ALA A 111 16.59 27.88 16.19
CA ALA A 111 16.47 27.01 17.37
C ALA A 111 16.57 27.82 18.68
N PRO A 112 15.69 27.55 19.67
CA PRO A 112 15.71 28.21 20.97
C PRO A 112 16.83 27.66 21.87
N GLU A 113 16.93 28.16 23.10
CA GLU A 113 17.92 27.64 24.06
C GLU A 113 17.71 26.15 24.38
N ALA A 114 18.79 25.49 24.81
CA ALA A 114 18.74 24.08 25.19
C ALA A 114 17.67 23.80 26.25
N GLY A 115 16.87 22.76 26.04
CA GLY A 115 15.76 22.39 26.93
C GLY A 115 14.46 23.17 26.68
N ILE A 116 14.42 24.08 25.71
CA ILE A 116 13.19 24.75 25.27
C ILE A 116 12.54 23.97 24.13
N TRP A 117 11.21 24.00 24.10
CA TRP A 117 10.38 23.41 23.05
C TRP A 117 10.73 23.90 21.64
N LEU A 118 11.05 22.98 20.74
CA LEU A 118 11.34 23.20 19.33
C LEU A 118 10.41 22.34 18.46
N GLN A 119 9.24 22.89 18.17
CA GLN A 119 8.15 22.23 17.43
C GLN A 119 8.61 21.64 16.08
N SER A 120 9.33 22.43 15.27
CA SER A 120 9.77 22.01 13.93
C SER A 120 10.76 20.84 13.95
N TYR A 121 11.53 20.69 15.03
CA TYR A 121 12.44 19.56 15.19
C TYR A 121 11.71 18.29 15.58
N LEU A 122 10.66 18.41 16.40
CA LEU A 122 9.75 17.31 16.71
C LEU A 122 9.05 16.81 15.45
N GLU A 123 8.43 17.70 14.68
CA GLU A 123 7.73 17.37 13.42
C GLU A 123 8.65 16.59 12.47
N GLN A 124 9.88 17.07 12.24
CA GLN A 124 10.85 16.36 11.42
C GLN A 124 11.16 14.94 11.97
N GLN A 125 11.32 14.80 13.29
CA GLN A 125 11.62 13.51 13.91
C GLN A 125 10.45 12.53 13.78
N VAL A 126 9.21 13.02 13.91
CA VAL A 126 7.97 12.26 13.71
C VAL A 126 7.87 11.80 12.27
N ASP A 127 8.02 12.70 11.30
CA ASP A 127 7.91 12.41 9.86
C ASP A 127 8.95 11.39 9.39
N SER A 128 10.13 11.41 10.00
CA SER A 128 11.24 10.52 9.68
C SER A 128 11.35 9.31 10.62
N ALA A 129 10.35 9.07 11.47
CA ALA A 129 10.38 7.99 12.46
C ALA A 129 10.43 6.61 11.81
N ASN A 130 11.27 5.73 12.37
CA ASN A 130 11.39 4.35 11.98
C ASN A 130 11.77 3.49 13.20
N PRO A 131 10.90 2.57 13.65
CA PRO A 131 9.56 2.32 13.10
C PRO A 131 8.62 3.53 13.32
N PRO A 132 7.54 3.65 12.53
CA PRO A 132 6.55 4.71 12.71
C PRO A 132 6.00 4.80 14.14
N LEU A 133 5.71 6.03 14.59
CA LEU A 133 5.26 6.28 15.95
C LEU A 133 3.85 5.78 16.21
N TYR A 134 2.96 5.85 15.22
CA TYR A 134 1.58 5.41 15.34
C TYR A 134 1.45 3.93 15.01
N TRP A 135 0.60 3.22 15.74
CA TRP A 135 0.37 1.79 15.54
C TRP A 135 -0.11 1.49 14.10
N LYS A 136 -1.03 2.31 13.57
CA LYS A 136 -1.55 2.15 12.21
C LYS A 136 -0.47 2.25 11.13
N ASP A 137 0.47 3.18 11.26
CA ASP A 137 1.54 3.38 10.28
C ASP A 137 2.56 2.25 10.35
N TRP A 138 2.88 1.78 11.56
CA TRP A 138 3.68 0.58 11.75
C TRP A 138 3.00 -0.65 11.15
N PHE A 139 1.69 -0.81 11.36
CA PHE A 139 0.94 -1.93 10.81
C PHE A 139 0.93 -1.93 9.28
N ILE A 140 0.69 -0.77 8.63
CA ILE A 140 0.62 -0.66 7.16
C ILE A 140 2.02 -0.83 6.53
N SER A 141 3.07 -0.32 7.19
CA SER A 141 4.46 -0.47 6.73
C SER A 141 5.05 -1.85 7.00
N SER A 142 4.38 -2.67 7.83
CA SER A 142 4.82 -4.03 8.12
C SER A 142 4.80 -4.91 6.87
N ARG A 143 5.81 -5.78 6.75
CA ARG A 143 5.96 -6.70 5.63
C ARG A 143 4.72 -7.58 5.47
N GLY A 144 4.12 -7.57 4.28
CA GLY A 144 2.91 -8.34 3.98
C GLY A 144 1.62 -7.51 4.04
N ASN A 145 1.64 -6.28 4.56
CA ASN A 145 0.46 -5.43 4.68
C ASN A 145 0.36 -4.36 3.58
N GLU A 146 1.03 -4.56 2.46
CA GLU A 146 1.10 -3.56 1.37
C GLU A 146 -0.25 -3.29 0.72
N TYR A 147 -1.23 -4.19 0.85
CA TYR A 147 -2.58 -4.04 0.30
C TYR A 147 -3.49 -3.14 1.15
N PHE A 148 -3.16 -2.91 2.42
CA PHE A 148 -3.96 -2.05 3.27
C PHE A 148 -3.81 -0.58 2.87
N CYS A 149 -4.88 0.19 3.07
CA CYS A 149 -4.84 1.64 3.07
C CYS A 149 -4.90 2.19 4.50
N GLU A 150 -4.45 3.43 4.67
CA GLU A 150 -4.58 4.14 5.93
C GLU A 150 -6.04 4.54 6.16
N ILE A 151 -6.60 4.12 7.29
CA ILE A 151 -7.94 4.52 7.71
C ILE A 151 -7.85 5.87 8.42
N ASP A 152 -8.75 6.79 8.07
CA ASP A 152 -8.81 8.10 8.71
C ASP A 152 -9.17 7.97 10.19
N GLU A 153 -8.51 8.75 11.05
CA GLU A 153 -8.75 8.73 12.50
C GLU A 153 -10.20 9.10 12.86
N GLU A 154 -10.78 10.04 12.11
CA GLU A 154 -12.20 10.41 12.22
C GLU A 154 -13.13 9.20 12.02
N TYR A 155 -12.78 8.28 11.10
CA TYR A 155 -13.57 7.09 10.86
C TYR A 155 -13.46 6.07 12.01
N LEU A 156 -12.27 5.95 12.61
CA LEU A 156 -12.00 5.05 13.74
C LEU A 156 -12.61 5.56 15.06
N THR A 157 -12.74 6.88 15.23
CA THR A 157 -13.32 7.47 16.44
C THR A 157 -14.85 7.45 16.45
N ASP A 158 -15.49 7.35 15.28
CA ASP A 158 -16.93 7.28 15.16
C ASP A 158 -17.47 5.87 15.48
N ARG A 159 -18.18 5.77 16.60
CA ARG A 159 -18.78 4.52 17.11
C ARG A 159 -19.80 3.92 16.14
N PHE A 160 -20.47 4.72 15.31
CA PHE A 160 -21.46 4.21 14.37
C PHE A 160 -20.83 3.26 13.35
N ASN A 161 -19.64 3.60 12.85
CA ASN A 161 -18.91 2.80 11.86
C ASN A 161 -18.41 1.46 12.43
N LEU A 162 -18.21 1.40 13.76
CA LEU A 162 -17.70 0.23 14.47
C LEU A 162 -18.80 -0.68 15.04
N THR A 163 -20.07 -0.35 14.78
CA THR A 163 -21.21 -1.10 15.32
C THR A 163 -21.13 -2.60 14.99
N GLY A 164 -21.31 -3.45 15.99
CA GLY A 164 -21.30 -4.92 15.87
C GLY A 164 -19.92 -5.59 15.93
N LEU A 165 -18.82 -4.84 15.83
CA LEU A 165 -17.46 -5.42 15.91
C LEU A 165 -17.07 -5.83 17.33
N ASN A 166 -17.74 -5.26 18.34
CA ASN A 166 -17.52 -5.58 19.74
C ASN A 166 -17.84 -7.03 20.11
N THR A 167 -18.70 -7.71 19.35
CA THR A 167 -19.02 -9.14 19.56
C THR A 167 -18.09 -10.07 18.80
N GLU A 168 -17.45 -9.58 17.73
CA GLU A 168 -16.56 -10.38 16.89
C GLU A 168 -15.11 -10.37 17.41
N VAL A 169 -14.67 -9.23 17.94
CA VAL A 169 -13.28 -9.01 18.35
C VAL A 169 -13.10 -9.22 19.86
N PRO A 170 -12.24 -10.16 20.30
CA PRO A 170 -11.85 -10.29 21.70
C PRO A 170 -11.11 -9.03 22.18
N TYR A 171 -11.28 -8.66 23.45
CA TYR A 171 -10.61 -7.49 24.04
C TYR A 171 -10.82 -6.19 23.24
N TYR A 172 -12.00 -6.01 22.63
CA TYR A 172 -12.32 -4.92 21.71
C TYR A 172 -11.86 -3.53 22.20
N GLN A 173 -12.13 -3.18 23.47
CA GLN A 173 -11.75 -1.86 23.99
C GLN A 173 -10.23 -1.67 23.98
N TYR A 174 -9.47 -2.66 24.48
CA TYR A 174 -8.01 -2.61 24.50
C TYR A 174 -7.41 -2.64 23.09
N ALA A 175 -8.03 -3.40 22.18
CA ALA A 175 -7.64 -3.42 20.78
C ALA A 175 -7.86 -2.04 20.12
N LEU A 176 -8.99 -1.38 20.39
CA LEU A 176 -9.28 -0.05 19.87
C LEU A 176 -8.31 0.98 20.45
N ASP A 177 -8.08 0.97 21.76
CA ASP A 177 -7.14 1.87 22.43
C ASP A 177 -5.71 1.70 21.89
N LEU A 178 -5.32 0.49 21.50
CA LEU A 178 -4.02 0.23 20.86
C LEU A 178 -3.96 0.78 19.43
N VAL A 179 -5.02 0.62 18.64
CA VAL A 179 -5.10 1.13 17.26
C VAL A 179 -5.10 2.67 17.23
N THR A 180 -5.66 3.32 18.25
CA THR A 180 -5.69 4.78 18.39
C THR A 180 -4.53 5.35 19.19
N ASP A 181 -3.53 4.53 19.56
CA ASP A 181 -2.36 4.91 20.37
C ASP A 181 -2.70 5.55 21.74
N VAL A 182 -3.86 5.21 22.32
CA VAL A 182 -4.31 5.59 23.69
C VAL A 182 -4.04 4.48 24.72
N PHE A 183 -3.39 3.39 24.30
CA PHE A 183 -3.15 2.22 25.14
C PHE A 183 -2.10 2.46 26.24
N ASP A 184 -2.55 2.50 27.49
CA ASP A 184 -1.73 2.77 28.70
C ASP A 184 -1.82 1.62 29.72
N LEU A 185 -1.74 0.37 29.23
CA LEU A 185 -1.83 -0.82 30.09
C LEU A 185 -0.48 -1.52 30.19
N ASP A 186 0.02 -1.59 31.44
CA ASP A 186 1.11 -2.46 31.86
C ASP A 186 0.58 -3.91 31.91
N ALA A 187 0.54 -4.55 30.75
CA ALA A 187 0.14 -5.95 30.59
C ALA A 187 1.36 -6.87 30.53
N ASP A 188 1.20 -8.10 31.03
CA ASP A 188 2.17 -9.18 30.80
C ASP A 188 2.35 -9.43 29.29
N ASP A 189 3.54 -9.87 28.87
CA ASP A 189 3.90 -10.04 27.45
C ASP A 189 2.89 -10.92 26.67
N ASP A 190 2.41 -12.01 27.27
CA ASP A 190 1.43 -12.92 26.68
C ASP A 190 0.07 -12.22 26.42
N LEU A 191 -0.37 -11.38 27.35
CA LEU A 191 -1.62 -10.63 27.21
C LEU A 191 -1.45 -9.53 26.15
N ARG A 192 -0.28 -8.88 26.12
CA ARG A 192 0.04 -7.88 25.10
C ARG A 192 -0.01 -8.47 23.69
N GLU A 193 0.57 -9.65 23.48
CA GLU A 193 0.52 -10.33 22.18
C GLU A 193 -0.93 -10.65 21.74
N GLN A 194 -1.78 -11.08 22.69
CA GLN A 194 -3.21 -11.33 22.41
C GLN A 194 -3.96 -10.05 22.03
N ILE A 195 -3.68 -8.93 22.71
CA ILE A 195 -4.26 -7.63 22.39
C ILE A 195 -3.78 -7.17 21.01
N GLU A 196 -2.50 -7.32 20.70
CA GLU A 196 -1.95 -6.98 19.38
C GLU A 196 -2.57 -7.82 18.25
N LYS A 197 -2.81 -9.11 18.48
CA LYS A 197 -3.53 -9.97 17.52
C LYS A 197 -4.97 -9.50 17.32
N SER A 198 -5.64 -9.10 18.40
CA SER A 198 -7.01 -8.59 18.35
C SER A 198 -7.08 -7.21 17.67
N ALA A 199 -6.09 -6.34 17.87
CA ALA A 199 -5.96 -5.06 17.18
C ALA A 199 -5.76 -5.22 15.68
N ARG A 200 -4.89 -6.16 15.24
CA ARG A 200 -4.74 -6.51 13.82
C ARG A 200 -6.04 -7.01 13.20
N HIS A 201 -6.78 -7.83 13.94
CA HIS A 201 -8.08 -8.34 13.51
C HIS A 201 -9.13 -7.22 13.39
N LEU A 202 -9.23 -6.35 14.41
CA LEU A 202 -10.12 -5.19 14.42
C LEU A 202 -9.83 -4.26 13.23
N TYR A 203 -8.57 -3.89 13.04
CA TYR A 203 -8.17 -3.00 11.94
C TYR A 203 -8.56 -3.58 10.58
N GLY A 204 -8.39 -4.89 10.39
CA GLY A 204 -8.81 -5.58 9.18
C GLY A 204 -10.33 -5.52 8.91
N LEU A 205 -11.15 -5.73 9.95
CA LEU A 205 -12.61 -5.66 9.81
C LEU A 205 -13.10 -4.23 9.53
N VAL A 206 -12.50 -3.24 10.18
CA VAL A 206 -12.79 -1.83 9.93
C VAL A 206 -12.34 -1.44 8.52
N HIS A 207 -11.18 -1.94 8.06
CA HIS A 207 -10.67 -1.70 6.71
C HIS A 207 -11.67 -2.16 5.64
N ALA A 208 -12.28 -3.34 5.79
CA ALA A 208 -13.29 -3.85 4.85
C ALA A 208 -14.48 -2.90 4.70
N ARG A 209 -14.92 -2.27 5.80
CA ARG A 209 -15.99 -1.27 5.79
C ARG A 209 -15.53 0.07 5.20
N TYR A 210 -14.31 0.50 5.55
CA TYR A 210 -13.76 1.79 5.14
C TYR A 210 -13.52 1.88 3.63
N ILE A 211 -13.01 0.82 2.99
CA ILE A 211 -12.67 0.85 1.55
C ILE A 211 -13.88 0.91 0.61
N ILE A 212 -15.09 0.72 1.13
CA ILE A 212 -16.36 0.90 0.40
C ILE A 212 -16.83 2.36 0.43
N THR A 213 -16.36 3.15 1.41
CA THR A 213 -16.67 4.59 1.50
C THR A 213 -15.97 5.39 0.41
N THR A 214 -16.47 6.59 0.11
CA THR A 214 -15.86 7.47 -0.90
C THR A 214 -14.41 7.85 -0.57
N ARG A 215 -14.10 8.09 0.72
CA ARG A 215 -12.74 8.39 1.20
C ARG A 215 -11.80 7.21 1.02
N GLY A 216 -12.22 6.01 1.45
CA GLY A 216 -11.44 4.78 1.29
C GLY A 216 -11.22 4.38 -0.17
N LEU A 217 -12.26 4.48 -1.00
CA LEU A 217 -12.17 4.23 -2.43
C LEU A 217 -11.12 5.11 -3.11
N SER A 218 -11.06 6.41 -2.79
CA SER A 218 -10.05 7.31 -3.35
C SER A 218 -8.63 6.84 -3.04
N LYS A 219 -8.34 6.48 -1.78
CA LYS A 219 -7.02 5.97 -1.37
C LYS A 219 -6.66 4.66 -2.08
N MET A 220 -7.64 3.77 -2.25
CA MET A 220 -7.43 2.49 -2.95
C MET A 220 -7.23 2.66 -4.46
N VAL A 221 -7.90 3.64 -5.08
CA VAL A 221 -7.68 4.01 -6.49
C VAL A 221 -6.25 4.49 -6.70
N ASP A 222 -5.70 5.30 -5.79
CA ASP A 222 -4.32 5.75 -5.89
C ASP A 222 -3.33 4.59 -5.81
N LYS A 223 -3.58 3.60 -4.94
CA LYS A 223 -2.81 2.35 -4.88
C LYS A 223 -2.96 1.50 -6.15
N TYR A 224 -4.17 1.44 -6.72
CA TYR A 224 -4.47 0.72 -7.94
C TYR A 224 -3.71 1.30 -9.14
N LYS A 225 -3.71 2.63 -9.29
CA LYS A 225 -2.97 3.33 -10.34
C LYS A 225 -1.46 3.11 -10.25
N ARG A 226 -0.91 3.01 -9.04
CA ARG A 226 0.51 2.66 -8.83
C ARG A 226 0.83 1.19 -9.07
N GLY A 227 -0.19 0.33 -9.09
CA GLY A 227 -0.02 -1.12 -9.25
C GLY A 227 0.48 -1.82 -7.98
N ASP A 228 0.20 -1.26 -6.80
CA ASP A 228 0.68 -1.77 -5.50
C ASP A 228 0.16 -3.19 -5.21
N PHE A 229 -0.99 -3.55 -5.77
CA PHE A 229 -1.64 -4.86 -5.60
C PHE A 229 -1.08 -5.96 -6.50
N GLY A 230 -0.20 -5.61 -7.43
CA GLY A 230 0.36 -6.51 -8.43
C GLY A 230 -0.39 -6.51 -9.75
N LYS A 231 0.01 -7.42 -10.63
CA LYS A 231 -0.38 -7.49 -12.04
C LYS A 231 -0.97 -8.85 -12.40
N CYS A 232 -1.89 -8.87 -13.35
CA CYS A 232 -2.57 -10.08 -13.80
C CYS A 232 -1.56 -11.12 -14.34
N PRO A 233 -1.66 -12.40 -13.90
CA PRO A 233 -0.78 -13.46 -14.39
C PRO A 233 -1.13 -13.94 -15.81
N ARG A 234 -2.33 -13.62 -16.33
CA ARG A 234 -2.69 -13.95 -17.72
C ARG A 234 -1.85 -13.13 -18.69
N VAL A 235 -1.18 -13.81 -19.61
CA VAL A 235 -0.35 -13.17 -20.65
C VAL A 235 -1.17 -12.21 -21.52
N VAL A 236 -2.39 -12.60 -21.88
CA VAL A 236 -3.32 -11.78 -22.69
C VAL A 236 -3.74 -10.49 -21.98
N CYS A 237 -3.65 -10.44 -20.65
CA CYS A 237 -3.97 -9.23 -19.90
C CYS A 237 -2.81 -8.23 -19.85
N GLU A 238 -1.65 -8.55 -20.43
CA GLU A 238 -0.48 -7.65 -20.57
C GLU A 238 -0.03 -7.00 -19.25
N GLY A 239 -0.22 -7.71 -18.13
CA GLY A 239 0.13 -7.20 -16.81
C GLY A 239 -0.80 -6.09 -16.29
N HIS A 240 -2.07 -6.10 -16.66
CA HIS A 240 -3.10 -5.21 -16.10
C HIS A 240 -3.11 -5.25 -14.55
N PRO A 241 -3.22 -4.10 -13.86
CA PRO A 241 -3.23 -4.03 -12.39
C PRO A 241 -4.43 -4.78 -11.79
N LEU A 242 -4.21 -5.36 -10.61
CA LEU A 242 -5.22 -6.15 -9.89
C LEU A 242 -5.81 -5.36 -8.71
N LEU A 243 -6.94 -5.83 -8.19
CA LEU A 243 -7.53 -5.33 -6.95
C LEU A 243 -7.66 -6.45 -5.91
N PRO A 244 -7.41 -6.20 -4.62
CA PRO A 244 -7.62 -7.18 -3.57
C PRO A 244 -9.12 -7.41 -3.35
N MET A 245 -9.50 -8.65 -3.05
CA MET A 245 -10.86 -9.02 -2.66
C MET A 245 -10.86 -10.23 -1.73
N GLY A 246 -11.93 -10.38 -0.95
CA GLY A 246 -12.27 -11.61 -0.24
C GLY A 246 -13.25 -12.47 -1.04
N GLN A 247 -13.17 -13.80 -0.90
CA GLN A 247 -14.25 -14.69 -1.37
C GLN A 247 -15.40 -14.78 -0.36
N HIS A 248 -15.12 -14.48 0.90
CA HIS A 248 -16.06 -14.49 2.01
C HIS A 248 -15.84 -13.24 2.87
N ASP A 249 -16.94 -12.70 3.41
CA ASP A 249 -16.90 -11.59 4.37
C ASP A 249 -16.71 -12.08 5.81
N ILE A 250 -16.81 -13.39 6.04
CA ILE A 250 -16.61 -14.02 7.35
C ILE A 250 -15.11 -14.30 7.54
N PRO A 251 -14.51 -13.86 8.66
CA PRO A 251 -13.10 -14.08 8.93
C PRO A 251 -12.69 -15.56 9.02
N ASN A 252 -11.41 -15.82 8.76
CA ASN A 252 -10.74 -17.13 8.81
C ASN A 252 -11.29 -18.19 7.84
N MET A 253 -12.14 -17.81 6.87
CA MET A 253 -12.63 -18.74 5.85
C MET A 253 -11.69 -18.84 4.65
N SER A 254 -11.31 -17.70 4.08
CA SER A 254 -10.45 -17.62 2.89
C SER A 254 -9.46 -16.49 3.00
N THR A 255 -8.28 -16.70 2.45
CA THR A 255 -7.25 -15.66 2.33
C THR A 255 -7.58 -14.68 1.20
N VAL A 256 -6.89 -13.54 1.19
CA VAL A 256 -7.09 -12.51 0.15
C VAL A 256 -6.81 -13.07 -1.25
N ARG A 257 -7.67 -12.70 -2.18
CA ARG A 257 -7.53 -12.97 -3.61
C ARG A 257 -7.39 -11.66 -4.38
N LEU A 258 -7.03 -11.76 -5.65
CA LEU A 258 -6.83 -10.61 -6.52
C LEU A 258 -7.77 -10.70 -7.72
N TYR A 259 -8.62 -9.71 -7.90
CA TYR A 259 -9.52 -9.56 -9.03
C TYR A 259 -8.85 -8.79 -10.18
N CYS A 260 -9.01 -9.28 -11.40
CA CYS A 260 -8.57 -8.58 -12.61
C CYS A 260 -9.77 -7.98 -13.35
N ALA A 261 -9.77 -6.67 -13.57
CA ALA A 261 -10.85 -6.03 -14.32
C ALA A 261 -10.80 -6.35 -15.82
N LYS A 262 -9.62 -6.63 -16.41
CA LYS A 262 -9.51 -6.94 -17.85
C LYS A 262 -10.09 -8.32 -18.21
N CYS A 263 -9.91 -9.32 -17.35
CA CYS A 263 -10.40 -10.68 -17.61
C CYS A 263 -11.48 -11.20 -16.67
N GLU A 264 -11.89 -10.40 -15.68
CA GLU A 264 -13.01 -10.66 -14.77
C GLU A 264 -12.86 -11.97 -13.98
N ASP A 265 -11.63 -12.33 -13.67
CA ASP A 265 -11.29 -13.59 -13.00
C ASP A 265 -10.41 -13.32 -11.78
N ILE A 266 -10.41 -14.30 -10.87
CA ILE A 266 -9.84 -14.19 -9.53
C ILE A 266 -8.54 -14.99 -9.47
N TYR A 267 -7.49 -14.37 -8.94
CA TYR A 267 -6.14 -14.92 -8.85
C TYR A 267 -5.64 -15.00 -7.42
N ASN A 268 -4.67 -15.88 -7.22
CA ASN A 268 -3.92 -15.95 -5.98
C ASN A 268 -2.79 -14.93 -5.99
N PRO A 269 -2.51 -14.27 -4.86
CA PRO A 269 -1.34 -13.41 -4.78
C PRO A 269 -0.06 -14.22 -5.06
N LYS A 270 0.83 -13.67 -5.90
CA LYS A 270 2.07 -14.35 -6.32
C LYS A 270 3.04 -14.58 -5.16
N SER A 271 3.06 -13.65 -4.20
CA SER A 271 3.97 -13.69 -3.06
C SER A 271 3.31 -14.37 -1.87
N SER A 272 4.02 -15.32 -1.25
CA SER A 272 3.53 -16.04 -0.06
C SER A 272 3.29 -15.13 1.15
N ARG A 273 3.95 -13.96 1.22
CA ARG A 273 3.72 -12.97 2.30
C ARG A 273 2.28 -12.46 2.35
N HIS A 274 1.63 -12.38 1.19
CA HIS A 274 0.25 -11.89 1.07
C HIS A 274 -0.77 -13.01 1.25
N ALA A 275 -0.33 -14.27 1.19
CA ALA A 275 -1.21 -15.42 1.36
C ALA A 275 -1.68 -15.62 2.81
N ALA A 276 -1.04 -14.97 3.78
CA ALA A 276 -1.45 -15.02 5.19
C ALA A 276 -2.54 -13.99 5.54
N ILE A 277 -2.84 -13.04 4.66
CA ILE A 277 -3.84 -12.00 4.91
C ILE A 277 -5.24 -12.60 4.71
N ASP A 278 -6.14 -12.31 5.65
CA ASP A 278 -7.55 -12.70 5.55
C ASP A 278 -8.26 -11.90 4.44
N GLY A 279 -9.03 -12.60 3.60
CA GLY A 279 -9.82 -11.97 2.54
C GLY A 279 -10.98 -11.15 3.09
N ALA A 280 -11.49 -11.48 4.28
CA ALA A 280 -12.59 -10.75 4.92
C ALA A 280 -12.26 -9.27 5.16
N TYR A 281 -10.96 -8.93 5.30
CA TYR A 281 -10.50 -7.55 5.52
C TYR A 281 -10.61 -6.64 4.28
N PHE A 282 -10.93 -7.21 3.12
CA PHE A 282 -11.23 -6.47 1.89
C PHE A 282 -12.69 -6.63 1.47
N GLY A 283 -13.36 -7.66 1.97
CA GLY A 283 -14.74 -7.99 1.63
C GLY A 283 -14.92 -8.48 0.19
N THR A 284 -16.12 -8.97 -0.10
CA THR A 284 -16.51 -9.52 -1.40
C THR A 284 -16.93 -8.46 -2.41
N SER A 285 -17.34 -7.28 -1.94
CA SER A 285 -17.99 -6.25 -2.76
C SER A 285 -17.08 -5.10 -3.21
N PHE A 286 -15.91 -4.94 -2.60
CA PHE A 286 -15.04 -3.78 -2.80
C PHE A 286 -14.68 -3.53 -4.28
N HIS A 287 -14.26 -4.56 -5.01
CA HIS A 287 -13.86 -4.41 -6.42
C HIS A 287 -15.05 -3.94 -7.29
N SER A 288 -16.25 -4.46 -7.04
CA SER A 288 -17.47 -4.07 -7.76
C SER A 288 -17.87 -2.64 -7.45
N MET A 289 -17.81 -2.25 -6.17
CA MET A 289 -18.14 -0.89 -5.74
C MET A 289 -17.18 0.14 -6.35
N LEU A 290 -15.88 -0.19 -6.44
CA LEU A 290 -14.88 0.69 -7.02
C LEU A 290 -15.19 1.01 -8.49
N PHE A 291 -15.53 0.01 -9.30
CA PHE A 291 -15.86 0.22 -10.71
C PHE A 291 -17.24 0.87 -10.91
N GLN A 292 -18.17 0.69 -9.97
CA GLN A 292 -19.45 1.41 -10.00
C GLN A 292 -19.27 2.91 -9.75
N VAL A 293 -18.37 3.29 -8.84
CA VAL A 293 -18.07 4.71 -8.53
C VAL A 293 -17.12 5.33 -9.56
N TYR A 294 -16.19 4.54 -10.10
CA TYR A 294 -15.23 4.97 -11.12
C TYR A 294 -15.32 4.14 -12.41
N PRO A 295 -16.38 4.32 -13.24
CA PRO A 295 -16.55 3.57 -14.49
C PRO A 295 -15.40 3.77 -15.49
N ALA A 296 -14.77 4.95 -15.47
CA ALA A 296 -13.64 5.27 -16.35
C ALA A 296 -12.37 4.43 -16.10
N LEU A 297 -12.31 3.68 -14.98
CA LEU A 297 -11.20 2.77 -14.68
C LEU A 297 -11.44 1.36 -15.24
N ILE A 298 -12.62 1.08 -15.79
CA ILE A 298 -12.92 -0.22 -16.39
C ILE A 298 -12.15 -0.32 -17.71
N PRO A 299 -11.23 -1.30 -17.84
CA PRO A 299 -10.51 -1.49 -19.10
C PRO A 299 -11.44 -2.04 -20.17
N GLU A 300 -11.14 -1.71 -21.42
CA GLU A 300 -11.71 -2.40 -22.57
C GLU A 300 -11.40 -3.89 -22.50
N LYS A 301 -12.43 -4.68 -22.81
CA LYS A 301 -12.35 -6.13 -22.74
C LYS A 301 -11.78 -6.64 -24.05
N SER A 302 -10.93 -7.67 -23.98
CA SER A 302 -10.39 -8.35 -25.16
C SER A 302 -11.03 -9.72 -25.34
N VAL A 303 -11.52 -10.00 -26.55
CA VAL A 303 -12.00 -11.31 -27.01
C VAL A 303 -10.84 -12.28 -27.27
N ARG A 304 -9.64 -11.74 -27.55
CA ARG A 304 -8.40 -12.48 -27.85
C ARG A 304 -8.12 -13.60 -26.84
N ARG A 305 -7.81 -14.78 -27.37
CA ARG A 305 -7.44 -15.98 -26.60
C ARG A 305 -6.21 -16.62 -27.20
N TYR A 306 -5.37 -17.23 -26.35
CA TYR A 306 -4.24 -18.02 -26.82
C TYR A 306 -4.73 -19.21 -27.67
N GLU A 307 -4.31 -19.21 -28.94
CA GLU A 307 -4.56 -20.31 -29.87
C GLU A 307 -3.35 -21.25 -29.90
N PRO A 308 -3.48 -22.50 -29.41
CA PRO A 308 -2.38 -23.45 -29.51
C PRO A 308 -2.15 -23.87 -30.97
N ARG A 309 -0.91 -23.68 -31.42
CA ARG A 309 -0.47 -24.03 -32.78
C ARG A 309 0.72 -24.98 -32.74
N ILE A 310 0.73 -25.97 -33.63
CA ILE A 310 1.85 -26.90 -33.86
C ILE A 310 2.33 -26.67 -35.29
N TYR A 311 3.57 -26.24 -35.49
CA TYR A 311 4.13 -25.85 -36.80
C TYR A 311 3.25 -24.84 -37.57
N GLY A 312 2.55 -23.95 -36.88
CA GLY A 312 1.61 -22.98 -37.47
C GLY A 312 0.17 -23.48 -37.62
N PHE A 313 -0.07 -24.78 -37.52
CA PHE A 313 -1.41 -25.38 -37.64
C PHE A 313 -2.16 -25.38 -36.29
N ARG A 314 -3.44 -25.01 -36.32
CA ARG A 314 -4.33 -25.07 -35.14
C ARG A 314 -4.59 -26.53 -34.73
N VAL A 315 -4.57 -26.83 -33.44
CA VAL A 315 -4.84 -28.18 -32.91
C VAL A 315 -6.33 -28.54 -33.06
N HIS A 316 -6.65 -29.66 -33.71
CA HIS A 316 -8.03 -30.02 -34.11
C HIS A 316 -9.05 -30.02 -32.96
N ALA A 317 -8.72 -30.62 -31.81
CA ALA A 317 -9.63 -30.68 -30.67
C ALA A 317 -9.86 -29.32 -30.00
N THR A 318 -8.79 -28.53 -29.81
CA THR A 318 -8.90 -27.19 -29.23
C THR A 318 -9.58 -26.22 -30.19
N ALA A 319 -9.36 -26.37 -31.51
CA ALA A 319 -10.05 -25.59 -32.53
C ALA A 319 -11.55 -25.90 -32.58
N ALA A 320 -11.95 -27.18 -32.40
CA ALA A 320 -13.36 -27.55 -32.29
C ALA A 320 -14.03 -26.92 -31.06
N LEU A 321 -13.38 -26.98 -29.89
CA LEU A 321 -13.88 -26.34 -28.67
C LEU A 321 -13.94 -24.82 -28.81
N ALA A 322 -12.91 -24.19 -29.37
CA ALA A 322 -12.87 -22.74 -29.58
C ALA A 322 -14.03 -22.28 -30.47
N ARG A 323 -14.24 -22.93 -31.62
CA ARG A 323 -15.38 -22.64 -32.52
C ARG A 323 -16.73 -22.74 -31.81
N TRP A 324 -16.93 -23.77 -30.98
CA TRP A 324 -18.17 -23.92 -30.20
C TRP A 324 -18.34 -22.80 -29.16
N GLN A 325 -17.25 -22.42 -28.47
CA GLN A 325 -17.27 -21.33 -27.49
C GLN A 325 -17.51 -19.96 -28.13
N ASP A 326 -16.95 -19.73 -29.31
CA ASP A 326 -17.14 -18.49 -30.08
C ASP A 326 -18.58 -18.40 -30.60
N GLN A 327 -19.14 -19.51 -31.11
CA GLN A 327 -20.55 -19.55 -31.49
C GLN A 327 -21.48 -19.23 -30.31
N TYR A 328 -21.26 -19.86 -29.15
CA TYR A 328 -22.06 -19.60 -27.95
C TYR A 328 -21.91 -18.16 -27.46
N ARG A 329 -20.72 -17.57 -27.61
CA ARG A 329 -20.46 -16.17 -27.25
C ARG A 329 -21.26 -15.22 -28.14
N GLU A 330 -21.26 -15.42 -29.45
CA GLU A 330 -22.02 -14.58 -30.39
C GLU A 330 -23.53 -14.66 -30.13
N GLU A 331 -24.06 -15.85 -29.81
CA GLU A 331 -25.45 -16.02 -29.36
C GLU A 331 -25.75 -15.19 -28.09
N LYS A 332 -24.82 -15.16 -27.13
CA LYS A 332 -24.99 -14.36 -25.90
C LYS A 332 -24.82 -12.86 -26.14
N LYS A 333 -23.90 -12.43 -27.00
CA LYS A 333 -23.78 -11.03 -27.43
C LYS A 333 -25.08 -10.55 -28.08
N ALA A 334 -25.69 -11.37 -28.94
CA ALA A 334 -26.99 -11.06 -29.55
C ALA A 334 -28.08 -10.86 -28.48
N CYS A 335 -28.18 -11.76 -27.51
CA CYS A 335 -29.12 -11.65 -26.40
C CYS A 335 -28.89 -10.39 -25.53
N LEU A 336 -27.64 -10.01 -25.27
CA LEU A 336 -27.30 -8.77 -24.56
C LEU A 336 -27.71 -7.52 -25.34
N ARG A 337 -27.48 -7.51 -26.66
CA ARG A 337 -27.93 -6.43 -27.56
C ARG A 337 -29.45 -6.30 -27.56
N GLU A 338 -30.19 -7.41 -27.61
CA GLU A 338 -31.66 -7.40 -27.49
C GLU A 338 -32.15 -6.85 -26.14
N ALA A 339 -31.38 -7.06 -25.07
CA ALA A 339 -31.64 -6.49 -23.75
C ALA A 339 -31.20 -5.02 -23.60
N GLY A 340 -30.62 -4.40 -24.65
CA GLY A 340 -30.14 -3.02 -24.65
C GLY A 340 -28.82 -2.82 -23.88
N ILE A 341 -28.04 -3.90 -23.67
CA ILE A 341 -26.73 -3.85 -23.00
C ILE A 341 -25.66 -4.03 -24.06
N GLU A 342 -25.00 -2.94 -24.44
CA GLU A 342 -23.93 -2.94 -25.42
C GLU A 342 -22.56 -2.86 -24.72
N ILE A 343 -21.71 -3.87 -24.97
CA ILE A 343 -20.36 -3.97 -24.42
C ILE A 343 -19.40 -3.90 -25.61
N LYS A 344 -18.60 -2.83 -25.67
CA LYS A 344 -17.55 -2.69 -26.68
C LYS A 344 -16.32 -3.51 -26.29
N TYR A 345 -15.83 -4.33 -27.21
CA TYR A 345 -14.55 -5.02 -27.07
C TYR A 345 -13.47 -4.28 -27.87
N ALA A 346 -12.21 -4.43 -27.46
CA ALA A 346 -11.08 -3.78 -28.13
C ALA A 346 -10.99 -4.18 -29.62
N GLU A 347 -11.33 -5.44 -29.95
CA GLU A 347 -11.32 -5.91 -31.32
C GLU A 347 -12.48 -5.35 -32.16
N ASP A 348 -13.62 -4.97 -31.56
CA ASP A 348 -14.74 -4.37 -32.31
C ASP A 348 -14.34 -2.95 -32.77
N THR A 349 -13.57 -2.22 -31.98
CA THR A 349 -13.04 -0.89 -32.36
C THR A 349 -11.97 -0.98 -33.45
N GLU A 350 -11.09 -1.99 -33.38
CA GLU A 350 -10.09 -2.23 -34.43
C GLU A 350 -10.76 -2.54 -35.78
N GLU A 351 -11.86 -3.30 -35.79
CA GLU A 351 -12.66 -3.56 -37.00
C GLU A 351 -13.36 -2.29 -37.53
N GLU A 352 -13.85 -1.40 -36.64
CA GLU A 352 -14.42 -0.11 -37.05
C GLU A 352 -13.36 0.82 -37.68
N GLU A 353 -12.15 0.90 -37.09
CA GLU A 353 -11.04 1.70 -37.62
C GLU A 353 -10.53 1.18 -38.98
N GLU A 354 -10.43 -0.16 -39.16
CA GLU A 354 -10.04 -0.75 -40.45
C GLU A 354 -11.06 -0.46 -41.57
N LEU A 355 -12.36 -0.35 -41.23
CA LEU A 355 -13.40 -0.01 -42.21
C LEU A 355 -13.40 1.46 -42.62
N GLU A 356 -13.03 2.37 -41.71
CA GLU A 356 -12.91 3.80 -42.02
C GLU A 356 -11.69 4.08 -42.94
N ASP A 357 -10.59 3.35 -42.76
CA ASP A 357 -9.40 3.45 -43.62
C ASP A 357 -9.67 2.92 -45.06
N ASP A 358 -10.49 1.87 -45.22
CA ASP A 358 -10.91 1.35 -46.53
C ASP A 358 -11.83 2.33 -47.30
N ASP A 359 -12.67 3.11 -46.59
CA ASP A 359 -13.52 4.15 -47.19
C ASP A 359 -12.69 5.37 -47.66
N GLU A 360 -11.59 5.73 -46.97
CA GLU A 360 -10.65 6.77 -47.43
C GLU A 360 -9.87 6.36 -48.70
N ASP A 361 -9.55 5.06 -48.85
CA ASP A 361 -8.92 4.52 -50.05
C ASP A 361 -9.92 4.39 -51.23
N GLU A 362 -11.21 4.17 -50.98
CA GLU A 362 -12.24 4.24 -52.01
C GLU A 362 -12.48 5.67 -52.51
N GLU A 363 -12.43 6.70 -51.65
CA GLU A 363 -12.58 8.11 -52.07
C GLU A 363 -11.41 8.60 -52.96
N GLN A 364 -10.18 8.15 -52.74
CA GLN A 364 -9.04 8.50 -53.61
C GLN A 364 -9.05 7.75 -54.97
N ALA A 365 -9.73 6.61 -55.07
CA ALA A 365 -9.85 5.86 -56.32
C ALA A 365 -10.87 6.49 -57.30
N VAL A 366 -11.77 7.36 -56.84
CA VAL A 366 -12.81 7.98 -57.68
C VAL A 366 -12.28 9.17 -58.51
N GLU A 367 -11.20 9.85 -58.08
CA GLU A 367 -10.64 11.00 -58.82
C GLU A 367 -9.72 10.64 -60.00
N ALA A 368 -9.33 9.37 -60.18
CA ALA A 368 -8.34 8.96 -61.17
C ALA A 368 -8.90 8.24 -62.43
N LYS A 369 -10.21 8.27 -62.69
CA LYS A 369 -10.81 7.60 -63.87
C LYS A 369 -11.75 8.50 -64.68
N GLU A 370 -11.19 9.51 -65.33
CA GLU A 370 -11.72 10.03 -66.60
C GLU A 370 -10.60 10.17 -67.65
N GLU A 371 -10.23 9.06 -68.28
CA GLU A 371 -9.83 9.09 -69.69
C GLU A 371 -10.16 7.75 -70.38
N LYS A 372 -11.03 7.82 -71.38
CA LYS A 372 -11.48 6.69 -72.21
C LYS A 372 -10.36 6.24 -73.16
N SER A 373 -10.18 4.93 -73.28
CA SER A 373 -9.79 4.30 -74.55
C SER A 373 -10.60 3.03 -74.81
N LEU A 374 -11.26 3.00 -75.97
CA LEU A 374 -11.95 1.85 -76.56
C LEU A 374 -10.95 0.75 -76.96
N GLY A 375 -11.26 -0.51 -76.67
CA GLY A 375 -10.51 -1.65 -77.19
C GLY A 375 -10.99 -3.02 -76.71
N ASP A 376 -11.73 -3.69 -77.59
CA ASP A 376 -11.91 -5.13 -77.81
C ASP A 376 -12.44 -6.09 -76.73
N ALA A 377 -13.50 -6.79 -77.15
CA ALA A 377 -14.10 -7.95 -76.54
C ALA A 377 -13.26 -9.22 -76.75
N ALA A 378 -12.97 -9.95 -75.67
CA ALA A 378 -12.59 -11.35 -75.74
C ALA A 378 -13.05 -12.13 -74.49
N SER A 379 -13.93 -13.09 -74.76
CA SER A 379 -14.38 -14.24 -73.96
C SER A 379 -13.41 -14.80 -72.91
N GLY A 380 -13.94 -15.22 -71.75
CA GLY A 380 -13.20 -15.99 -70.75
C GLY A 380 -14.06 -16.60 -69.63
N ARG A 381 -14.94 -17.54 -69.98
CA ARG A 381 -15.69 -18.43 -69.10
C ARG A 381 -14.76 -19.49 -68.48
N MET A 382 -14.73 -19.63 -67.14
CA MET A 382 -14.27 -20.84 -66.40
C MET A 382 -15.06 -20.87 -65.08
N ASP A 383 -16.14 -21.65 -64.97
CA ASP A 383 -16.21 -23.09 -64.67
C ASP A 383 -15.70 -23.45 -63.27
N LEU A 384 -16.65 -23.71 -62.36
CA LEU A 384 -16.44 -24.18 -61.00
C LEU A 384 -16.41 -25.70 -61.02
N GLY A 385 -15.20 -26.26 -60.93
CA GLY A 385 -14.99 -27.69 -60.76
C GLY A 385 -15.04 -28.11 -59.29
N ASN A 386 -16.08 -28.87 -58.97
CA ASN A 386 -16.26 -29.90 -57.92
C ASN A 386 -15.46 -29.83 -56.61
#